data_AF-A0A8R1HNS4-F1
#
_entry.id   AF-A0A8R1HNS4-F1
#
_cell.length_a   1.000
_cell.length_b   1.000
_cell.length_c   1.000
_cell.angle_alpha   90.00
_cell.angle_beta   90.00
_cell.angle_gamma   90.00
#
_symmetry.space_group_name_H-M   'P 1'
#
loop_
_entity.id
_entity.type
_entity.pdbx_description
1 polymer ?
#
loop_
_entity_poly.entity_id
_entity_poly.type
_entity_poly.pdbx_seq_one_letter_code
_entity_poly.pdbx_strand_id
1 'polypeptide(L)'
;MISSSVTHSDVAQLFRTVKDCVPDFNPMFLMSDEANAFWNGFVEVYPNCSTRRLWCRWHVLRAVGKMADELLDKNTAAIVKETLKEIIREPDVTRFTKQMTTFLDYLGEPSNKESTKPDTNCHEAEFEPFQQIPEPTHQIVHAPTERSKTDGEAEKKYIEFNREIDTLCQKMRALKKGPENIDTMDMILSLVREAKNVAPGNRDPQLNVRRDAGEPPKSARQTMNHNSKLRVFRT
;
A
#
# COMPACT_ATOMS: atom_id res chain seq x y z
N MET A 1 -15.21 -3.16 -5.90
CA MET A 1 -14.00 -3.47 -5.10
C MET A 1 -14.39 -4.58 -4.16
N ILE A 2 -13.48 -5.50 -3.83
CA ILE A 2 -13.77 -6.58 -2.87
C ILE A 2 -14.01 -5.98 -1.46
N SER A 3 -13.48 -4.79 -1.15
CA SER A 3 -13.61 -4.20 0.19
C SER A 3 -15.00 -3.67 0.57
N SER A 4 -15.94 -3.45 -0.35
CA SER A 4 -17.29 -2.98 0.03
C SER A 4 -18.19 -4.07 0.61
N SER A 5 -17.79 -5.34 0.52
CA SER A 5 -18.53 -6.50 1.04
C SER A 5 -17.72 -7.32 2.05
N VAL A 6 -16.49 -6.89 2.35
CA VAL A 6 -15.61 -7.57 3.31
C VAL A 6 -15.84 -6.98 4.68
N THR A 7 -16.26 -7.83 5.61
CA THR A 7 -16.47 -7.46 7.01
C THR A 7 -15.17 -7.56 7.79
N HIS A 8 -15.09 -6.97 8.99
CA HIS A 8 -13.93 -7.17 9.85
C HIS A 8 -13.75 -8.67 10.22
N SER A 9 -14.85 -9.43 10.32
CA SER A 9 -14.82 -10.86 10.63
C SER A 9 -14.13 -11.68 9.53
N ASP A 10 -14.40 -11.36 8.25
CA ASP A 10 -13.72 -11.98 7.11
C ASP A 10 -12.21 -11.71 7.15
N VAL A 11 -11.82 -10.46 7.50
CA VAL A 11 -10.41 -10.08 7.62
C VAL A 11 -9.75 -10.72 8.85
N ALA A 12 -10.47 -10.86 9.96
CA ALA A 12 -9.99 -11.60 11.13
C ALA A 12 -9.69 -13.05 10.75
N GLN A 13 -10.55 -13.69 9.95
CA GLN A 13 -10.30 -15.06 9.49
C GLN A 13 -9.03 -15.17 8.61
N LEU A 14 -8.78 -14.18 7.75
CA LEU A 14 -7.52 -14.08 7.01
C LEU A 14 -6.33 -14.01 7.98
N PHE A 15 -6.38 -13.14 8.97
CA PHE A 15 -5.27 -12.97 9.92
C PHE A 15 -5.08 -14.16 10.87
N ARG A 16 -6.13 -14.90 11.22
CA ARG A 16 -5.99 -16.19 11.92
C ARG A 16 -5.20 -17.18 11.09
N THR A 17 -5.52 -17.28 9.80
CA THR A 17 -4.78 -18.15 8.87
C THR A 17 -3.31 -17.72 8.77
N VAL A 18 -3.02 -16.41 8.74
CA VAL A 18 -1.65 -15.89 8.79
C VAL A 18 -0.95 -16.29 10.08
N LYS A 19 -1.62 -16.18 11.23
CA LYS A 19 -1.07 -16.58 12.54
C LYS A 19 -0.75 -18.07 12.61
N ASP A 20 -1.59 -18.91 12.00
CA ASP A 20 -1.35 -20.36 11.96
C ASP A 20 -0.10 -20.70 11.11
N CYS A 21 0.14 -19.95 10.03
CA CYS A 21 1.32 -20.14 9.18
C CYS A 21 2.58 -19.44 9.73
N VAL A 22 2.42 -18.28 10.37
CA VAL A 22 3.50 -17.43 10.88
C VAL A 22 3.10 -16.94 12.28
N PRO A 23 3.34 -17.74 13.33
CA PRO A 23 2.90 -17.42 14.69
C PRO A 23 3.48 -16.12 15.25
N ASP A 24 4.71 -15.80 14.84
CA ASP A 24 5.44 -14.59 15.26
C ASP A 24 5.16 -13.38 14.35
N PHE A 25 4.07 -13.42 13.57
CA PHE A 25 3.68 -12.30 12.71
C PHE A 25 3.35 -11.06 13.56
N ASN A 26 4.31 -10.15 13.66
CA ASN A 26 4.19 -8.87 14.37
C ASN A 26 4.81 -7.74 13.53
N PRO A 27 4.14 -7.33 12.44
CA PRO A 27 4.68 -6.31 11.57
C PRO A 27 4.74 -4.96 12.28
N MET A 28 5.78 -4.17 12.01
CA MET A 28 5.87 -2.80 12.54
C MET A 28 4.81 -1.88 11.92
N PHE A 29 4.43 -2.16 10.66
CA PHE A 29 3.46 -1.39 9.91
C PHE A 29 2.48 -2.30 9.18
N LEU A 30 1.20 -1.98 9.26
CA LEU A 30 0.16 -2.60 8.46
C LEU A 30 -0.45 -1.55 7.52
N MET A 31 -0.18 -1.70 6.23
CA MET A 31 -0.73 -0.83 5.19
C MET A 31 -1.99 -1.49 4.59
N SER A 32 -3.13 -0.82 4.72
CA SER A 32 -4.41 -1.25 4.12
C SER A 32 -5.09 -0.09 3.39
N ASP A 33 -6.21 -0.36 2.73
CA ASP A 33 -7.10 0.68 2.25
C ASP A 33 -7.80 1.39 3.43
N GLU A 34 -8.61 2.41 3.13
CA GLU A 34 -9.38 3.14 4.12
C GLU A 34 -10.66 2.38 4.54
N ALA A 35 -10.59 1.06 4.67
CA ALA A 35 -11.70 0.27 5.21
C ALA A 35 -11.37 -0.19 6.64
N ASN A 36 -12.23 0.19 7.59
CA ASN A 36 -12.07 -0.17 9.00
C ASN A 36 -12.04 -1.69 9.23
N ALA A 37 -12.72 -2.44 8.35
CA ALA A 37 -12.71 -3.89 8.35
C ALA A 37 -11.29 -4.49 8.46
N PHE A 38 -10.31 -3.94 7.73
CA PHE A 38 -8.95 -4.49 7.75
C PHE A 38 -8.22 -4.25 9.07
N TRP A 39 -8.36 -3.05 9.63
CA TRP A 39 -7.71 -2.72 10.89
C TRP A 39 -8.38 -3.45 12.06
N ASN A 40 -9.70 -3.44 12.11
CA ASN A 40 -10.48 -4.11 13.17
C ASN A 40 -10.22 -5.61 13.14
N GLY A 41 -10.25 -6.25 11.97
CA GLY A 41 -9.96 -7.69 11.85
C GLY A 41 -8.52 -8.04 12.24
N PHE A 42 -7.56 -7.16 11.98
CA PHE A 42 -6.17 -7.35 12.43
C PHE A 42 -6.05 -7.28 13.96
N VAL A 43 -6.60 -6.23 14.57
CA VAL A 43 -6.53 -6.00 16.02
C VAL A 43 -7.28 -7.09 16.80
N GLU A 44 -8.36 -7.62 16.24
CA GLU A 44 -9.08 -8.76 16.82
C GLU A 44 -8.16 -10.00 17.01
N VAL A 45 -7.30 -10.27 16.02
CA VAL A 45 -6.36 -11.41 16.07
C VAL A 45 -5.08 -11.10 16.86
N TYR A 46 -4.67 -9.82 16.87
CA TYR A 46 -3.45 -9.32 17.48
C TYR A 46 -3.71 -8.09 18.39
N PRO A 47 -4.43 -8.25 19.52
CA PRO A 47 -4.91 -7.12 20.33
C PRO A 47 -3.79 -6.34 21.04
N ASN A 48 -2.64 -6.97 21.27
CA ASN A 48 -1.50 -6.37 21.98
C ASN A 48 -0.30 -6.09 21.06
N CYS A 49 -0.54 -5.88 19.76
CA CYS A 49 0.53 -5.58 18.82
C CYS A 49 1.02 -4.13 18.94
N SER A 50 2.30 -3.90 18.62
CA SER A 50 2.88 -2.56 18.47
C SER A 50 2.78 -2.03 17.03
N THR A 51 2.04 -2.75 16.18
CA THR A 51 1.86 -2.44 14.76
C THR A 51 1.20 -1.08 14.60
N ARG A 52 1.72 -0.29 13.66
CA ARG A 52 1.14 1.00 13.29
C ARG A 52 0.34 0.87 11.99
N ARG A 53 -0.88 1.41 11.98
CA ARG A 53 -1.68 1.50 10.75
C ARG A 53 -1.08 2.53 9.80
N LEU A 54 -0.95 2.15 8.53
CA LEU A 54 -0.62 3.06 7.44
C LEU A 54 -1.73 3.03 6.40
N TRP A 55 -2.03 4.19 5.81
CA TRP A 55 -2.90 4.24 4.64
C TRP A 55 -2.12 4.01 3.37
N CYS A 56 -2.67 3.16 2.51
CA CYS A 56 -2.11 2.94 1.20
C CYS A 56 -2.16 4.24 0.37
N ARG A 57 -0.99 4.74 -0.01
CA ARG A 57 -0.83 5.96 -0.81
C ARG A 57 -1.72 6.00 -2.05
N TRP A 58 -1.80 4.88 -2.77
CA TRP A 58 -2.61 4.80 -3.99
C TRP A 58 -4.10 5.01 -3.70
N HIS A 59 -4.60 4.42 -2.61
CA HIS A 59 -5.99 4.56 -2.21
C HIS A 59 -6.31 5.99 -1.77
N VAL A 60 -5.42 6.64 -1.02
CA VAL A 60 -5.56 8.06 -0.65
C VAL A 60 -5.66 8.94 -1.89
N LEU A 61 -4.73 8.79 -2.85
CA LEU A 61 -4.76 9.55 -4.10
C LEU A 61 -6.03 9.31 -4.92
N ARG A 62 -6.47 8.06 -4.98
CA ARG A 62 -7.67 7.70 -5.73
C ARG A 62 -8.93 8.27 -5.09
N ALA A 63 -9.05 8.19 -3.75
CA ALA A 63 -10.19 8.69 -3.01
C ALA A 63 -10.31 10.21 -3.15
N VAL A 64 -9.22 10.95 -2.87
CA VAL A 64 -9.22 12.41 -3.01
C VAL A 64 -9.37 12.82 -4.47
N GLY A 65 -8.73 12.12 -5.40
CA GLY A 65 -8.84 12.40 -6.83
C GLY A 65 -10.27 12.27 -7.36
N LYS A 66 -11.02 11.26 -6.88
CA LYS A 66 -12.44 11.10 -7.20
C LYS A 66 -13.26 12.26 -6.67
N MET A 67 -13.07 12.64 -5.40
CA MET A 67 -13.80 13.77 -4.80
C MET A 67 -13.48 15.10 -5.49
N ALA A 68 -12.22 15.30 -5.87
CA ALA A 68 -11.81 16.49 -6.62
C ALA A 68 -12.50 16.57 -7.99
N ASP A 69 -12.65 15.45 -8.70
CA ASP A 69 -13.40 15.39 -9.96
C ASP A 69 -14.90 15.67 -9.80
N GLU A 70 -15.47 15.32 -8.65
CA GLU A 70 -16.90 15.50 -8.36
C GLU A 70 -17.23 16.92 -7.88
N LEU A 71 -16.32 17.57 -7.16
CA LEU A 71 -16.60 18.82 -6.45
C LEU A 71 -15.96 20.07 -7.08
N LEU A 72 -14.93 19.90 -7.92
CA LEU A 72 -14.14 21.01 -8.46
C LEU A 72 -14.21 21.04 -9.99
N ASP A 73 -13.93 22.19 -10.59
CA ASP A 73 -13.72 22.26 -12.02
C ASP A 73 -12.46 21.48 -12.43
N LYS A 74 -12.38 21.10 -13.71
CA LYS A 74 -11.31 20.24 -14.23
C LYS A 74 -9.90 20.77 -13.98
N ASN A 75 -9.70 22.09 -14.04
CA ASN A 75 -8.38 22.68 -13.87
C ASN A 75 -7.98 22.64 -12.40
N THR A 76 -8.88 23.05 -11.51
CA THR A 76 -8.65 23.01 -10.06
C THR A 76 -8.47 21.57 -9.58
N ALA A 77 -9.29 20.62 -10.06
CA ALA A 77 -9.14 19.20 -9.74
C ALA A 77 -7.77 18.64 -10.16
N ALA A 78 -7.24 19.04 -11.32
CA ALA A 78 -5.91 18.62 -11.77
C ALA A 78 -4.80 19.17 -10.87
N ILE A 79 -4.89 20.45 -10.49
CA ILE A 79 -3.94 21.10 -9.57
C ILE A 79 -3.96 20.39 -8.22
N VAL A 80 -5.14 20.12 -7.67
CA VAL A 80 -5.32 19.43 -6.38
C VAL A 80 -4.67 18.04 -6.40
N LYS A 81 -4.90 17.25 -7.46
CA LYS A 81 -4.34 15.90 -7.58
C LYS A 81 -2.82 15.90 -7.68
N GLU A 82 -2.22 16.75 -8.52
CA GLU A 82 -0.76 16.82 -8.64
C GLU A 82 -0.11 17.39 -7.37
N THR A 83 -0.74 18.38 -6.73
CA THR A 83 -0.25 18.94 -5.46
C THR A 83 -0.25 17.87 -4.37
N LEU A 84 -1.36 17.17 -4.15
CA LEU A 84 -1.46 16.11 -3.15
C LEU A 84 -0.42 14.99 -3.39
N LYS A 85 -0.22 14.60 -4.64
CA LYS A 85 0.75 13.57 -5.04
C LYS A 85 2.19 13.91 -4.67
N GLU A 86 2.54 15.18 -4.66
CA GLU A 86 3.84 15.67 -4.19
C GLU A 86 3.89 15.76 -2.66
N ILE A 87 2.85 16.29 -2.01
CA ILE A 87 2.81 16.41 -0.54
C ILE A 87 2.97 15.03 0.12
N ILE A 88 2.26 14.00 -0.33
CA ILE A 88 2.35 12.66 0.28
C ILE A 88 3.67 11.94 0.00
N ARG A 89 4.55 12.49 -0.84
CA ARG A 89 5.94 12.00 -1.01
C ARG A 89 6.90 12.59 0.01
N GLU A 90 6.47 13.60 0.73
CA GLU A 90 7.32 14.35 1.63
C GLU A 90 7.82 13.47 2.79
N PRO A 91 9.14 13.20 2.89
CA PRO A 91 9.68 12.40 3.99
C PRO A 91 9.81 13.20 5.29
N ASP A 92 9.93 14.53 5.24
CA ASP A 92 10.07 15.36 6.44
C ASP A 92 8.70 15.71 7.03
N VAL A 93 8.45 15.28 8.27
CA VAL A 93 7.14 15.45 8.92
C VAL A 93 6.77 16.93 9.09
N THR A 94 7.74 17.81 9.34
CA THR A 94 7.49 19.24 9.53
C THR A 94 7.07 19.90 8.22
N ARG A 95 7.80 19.60 7.14
CA ARG A 95 7.50 20.07 5.79
C ARG A 95 6.19 19.49 5.27
N PHE A 96 5.95 18.20 5.53
CA PHE A 96 4.69 17.53 5.19
C PHE A 96 3.52 18.24 5.86
N THR A 97 3.60 18.45 7.18
CA THR A 97 2.54 19.07 7.97
C THR A 97 2.27 20.48 7.45
N LYS A 98 3.32 21.29 7.27
CA LYS A 98 3.19 22.64 6.73
C LYS A 98 2.52 22.65 5.35
N GLN A 99 2.99 21.81 4.42
CA GLN A 99 2.43 21.74 3.07
C GLN A 99 0.98 21.25 3.08
N MET A 100 0.65 20.25 3.90
CA MET A 100 -0.70 19.73 4.04
C MET A 100 -1.65 20.78 4.63
N THR A 101 -1.23 21.52 5.66
CA THR A 101 -2.02 22.63 6.22
C THR A 101 -2.32 23.68 5.15
N THR A 102 -1.29 24.16 4.44
CA THR A 102 -1.48 25.14 3.35
C THR A 102 -2.39 24.61 2.25
N PHE A 103 -2.28 23.33 1.90
CA PHE A 103 -3.14 22.68 0.92
C PHE A 103 -4.61 22.61 1.38
N LEU A 104 -4.86 22.29 2.65
CA LEU A 104 -6.20 22.26 3.22
C LEU A 104 -6.81 23.67 3.34
N ASP A 105 -6.01 24.66 3.71
CA ASP A 105 -6.44 26.07 3.77
C ASP A 105 -6.91 26.55 2.39
N TYR A 106 -6.13 26.24 1.33
CA TYR A 106 -6.50 26.53 -0.05
C TYR A 106 -7.84 25.90 -0.45
N LEU A 107 -8.09 24.64 -0.07
CA LEU A 107 -9.37 23.96 -0.34
C LEU A 107 -10.54 24.54 0.48
N GLY A 108 -10.26 25.18 1.61
CA GLY A 108 -11.24 25.81 2.48
C GLY A 108 -11.77 27.15 1.96
N GLU A 109 -11.05 27.81 1.06
CA GLU A 109 -11.41 29.14 0.54
C GLU A 109 -12.71 29.11 -0.27
N PRO A 110 -13.66 30.05 -0.03
CA PRO A 110 -14.98 30.05 -0.63
C PRO A 110 -14.98 30.23 -2.16
N SER A 111 -13.92 30.82 -2.72
CA SER A 111 -13.72 30.98 -4.16
C SER A 111 -13.56 29.65 -4.90
N ASN A 112 -13.29 28.55 -4.21
CA ASN A 112 -13.08 27.22 -4.80
C ASN A 112 -14.34 26.32 -4.73
N LYS A 113 -15.49 26.84 -4.28
CA LYS A 113 -16.74 26.07 -4.05
C LYS A 113 -17.84 26.32 -5.10
N GLU A 114 -17.55 26.96 -6.22
CA GLU A 114 -18.55 27.21 -7.26
C GLU A 114 -18.88 25.95 -8.07
N SER A 115 -19.71 25.06 -7.51
CA SER A 115 -20.69 24.21 -8.24
C SER A 115 -21.38 23.12 -7.40
N THR A 116 -21.73 23.34 -6.13
CA THR A 116 -22.59 22.37 -5.42
C THR A 116 -24.08 22.64 -5.65
N LYS A 117 -24.72 21.82 -6.49
CA LYS A 117 -26.13 21.47 -6.30
C LYS A 117 -26.24 20.60 -5.03
N PRO A 118 -27.25 20.77 -4.18
CA PRO A 118 -27.40 19.99 -2.97
C PRO A 118 -28.08 18.66 -3.30
N ASP A 119 -27.30 17.62 -3.61
CA ASP A 119 -27.81 16.25 -3.57
C ASP A 119 -27.40 15.62 -2.24
N THR A 120 -28.27 15.85 -1.26
CA THR A 120 -28.43 15.06 -0.04
C THR A 120 -28.76 13.62 -0.42
N ASN A 121 -27.74 12.78 -0.62
CA ASN A 121 -27.80 11.33 -0.40
C ASN A 121 -26.42 10.67 -0.48
N CYS A 122 -25.52 11.06 0.41
CA CYS A 122 -24.45 10.15 0.81
C CYS A 122 -25.08 9.23 1.86
N HIS A 123 -25.48 8.03 1.46
CA HIS A 123 -25.79 6.97 2.42
C HIS A 123 -24.57 6.83 3.33
N GLU A 124 -24.70 7.26 4.60
CA GLU A 124 -23.88 6.77 5.70
C GLU A 124 -24.03 5.25 5.71
N ALA A 125 -23.11 4.56 5.03
CA ALA A 125 -22.85 3.17 5.37
C ALA A 125 -22.48 3.19 6.84
N GLU A 126 -23.26 2.48 7.68
CA GLU A 126 -23.04 2.32 9.11
C GLU A 126 -21.55 2.08 9.37
N PHE A 127 -20.84 3.16 9.71
CA PHE A 127 -19.40 3.13 9.85
C PHE A 127 -19.15 2.58 11.23
N GLU A 128 -18.59 1.37 11.31
CA GLU A 128 -18.19 0.83 12.61
C GLU A 128 -17.21 1.81 13.26
N PRO A 129 -17.49 2.26 14.50
CA PRO A 129 -16.61 3.18 15.20
C PRO A 129 -15.24 2.52 15.42
N PHE A 130 -14.18 3.32 15.34
CA PHE A 130 -12.83 2.84 15.60
C PHE A 130 -12.71 2.30 17.03
N GLN A 131 -12.12 1.12 17.18
CA GLN A 131 -11.65 0.69 18.49
C GLN A 131 -10.53 1.62 18.94
N GLN A 132 -10.72 2.30 20.08
CA GLN A 132 -9.68 3.10 20.71
C GLN A 132 -8.59 2.15 21.23
N ILE A 133 -7.41 2.23 20.63
CA ILE A 133 -6.23 1.49 21.07
C ILE A 133 -5.32 2.50 21.79
N PRO A 134 -4.70 2.14 22.93
CA PRO A 134 -3.75 3.01 23.61
C PRO A 134 -2.63 3.47 22.66
N GLU A 135 -2.23 4.75 22.79
CA GLU A 135 -1.21 5.35 21.93
C GLU A 135 0.11 4.55 22.00
N PRO A 136 0.65 4.07 20.86
CA PRO A 136 1.91 3.37 20.86
C PRO A 136 3.05 4.36 21.11
N THR A 137 3.96 3.97 22.00
CA THR A 137 5.17 4.74 22.31
C THR A 137 5.99 4.97 21.04
N HIS A 138 6.23 6.22 20.67
CA HIS A 138 6.96 6.61 19.46
C HIS A 138 8.37 5.99 19.43
N GLN A 139 8.56 4.92 18.67
CA GLN A 139 9.87 4.44 18.27
C GLN A 139 10.20 4.96 16.87
N ILE A 140 11.24 5.79 16.79
CA ILE A 140 11.82 6.26 15.53
C ILE A 140 12.64 5.11 14.95
N VAL A 141 12.27 4.61 13.76
CA VAL A 141 13.00 3.53 13.10
C VAL A 141 13.48 4.00 11.72
N HIS A 142 14.81 3.93 11.52
CA HIS A 142 15.44 4.18 10.24
C HIS A 142 15.45 2.89 9.39
N ALA A 143 14.85 2.95 8.20
CA ALA A 143 14.89 1.86 7.23
C ALA A 143 16.27 1.77 6.54
N PRO A 144 16.80 0.56 6.23
CA PRO A 144 18.07 0.42 5.53
C PRO A 144 17.90 0.63 4.03
N THR A 145 18.65 1.60 3.51
CA THR A 145 18.79 1.90 2.09
C THR A 145 20.03 1.20 1.57
N GLU A 146 19.94 -0.05 1.10
CA GLU A 146 20.86 -0.54 0.05
C GLU A 146 20.30 -1.80 -0.61
N ARG A 147 20.07 -1.67 -1.92
CA ARG A 147 19.53 -2.69 -2.83
C ARG A 147 20.69 -3.50 -3.42
N SER A 148 20.49 -4.81 -3.56
CA SER A 148 21.48 -5.74 -4.10
C SER A 148 21.66 -5.54 -5.60
N LYS A 149 22.86 -5.74 -6.14
CA LYS A 149 23.12 -5.69 -7.61
C LYS A 149 22.44 -6.81 -8.40
N THR A 150 21.82 -7.79 -7.74
CA THR A 150 20.95 -8.81 -8.35
C THR A 150 19.51 -8.34 -8.56
N ASP A 151 19.16 -7.13 -8.08
CA ASP A 151 17.77 -6.66 -8.05
C ASP A 151 17.17 -6.42 -9.44
N GLY A 152 17.98 -6.15 -10.47
CA GLY A 152 17.43 -5.85 -11.80
C GLY A 152 16.66 -6.99 -12.46
N GLU A 153 17.09 -8.25 -12.27
CA GLU A 153 16.39 -9.40 -12.85
C GLU A 153 15.19 -9.83 -12.00
N ALA A 154 15.35 -9.80 -10.68
CA ALA A 154 14.25 -10.09 -9.75
C ALA A 154 13.14 -9.04 -9.84
N GLU A 155 13.49 -7.76 -9.96
CA GLU A 155 12.55 -6.64 -10.16
C GLU A 155 11.84 -6.77 -11.52
N LYS A 156 12.55 -7.15 -12.59
CA LYS A 156 11.92 -7.45 -13.89
C LYS A 156 10.94 -8.61 -13.80
N LYS A 157 11.34 -9.74 -13.19
CA LYS A 157 10.47 -10.91 -13.00
C LYS A 157 9.26 -10.58 -12.13
N TYR A 158 9.44 -9.75 -11.10
CA TYR A 158 8.34 -9.28 -10.26
C TYR A 158 7.38 -8.35 -11.01
N ILE A 159 7.91 -7.40 -11.79
CA ILE A 159 7.08 -6.50 -12.62
C ILE A 159 6.31 -7.29 -13.68
N GLU A 160 6.98 -8.24 -14.34
CA GLU A 160 6.37 -9.13 -15.34
C GLU A 160 5.27 -9.98 -14.70
N PHE A 161 5.54 -10.62 -13.57
CA PHE A 161 4.55 -11.39 -12.81
C PHE A 161 3.32 -10.55 -12.47
N ASN A 162 3.49 -9.35 -11.91
CA ASN A 162 2.35 -8.48 -11.57
C ASN A 162 1.54 -8.08 -12.81
N ARG A 163 2.20 -7.79 -13.94
CA ARG A 163 1.51 -7.49 -15.20
C ARG A 163 0.68 -8.67 -15.69
N GLU A 164 1.19 -9.89 -15.60
CA GLU A 164 0.45 -11.10 -15.98
C GLU A 164 -0.73 -11.36 -15.04
N ILE A 165 -0.56 -11.15 -13.73
CA ILE A 165 -1.64 -11.25 -12.74
C ILE A 165 -2.75 -10.21 -13.00
N ASP A 166 -2.38 -8.97 -13.28
CA ASP A 166 -3.35 -7.92 -13.62
C ASP A 166 -4.11 -8.25 -14.90
N THR A 167 -3.41 -8.76 -15.91
CA THR A 167 -4.00 -9.20 -17.18
C THR A 167 -4.99 -10.35 -16.96
N LEU A 168 -4.61 -11.35 -16.15
CA LEU A 168 -5.49 -12.46 -15.78
C LEU A 168 -6.74 -11.92 -15.07
N CYS A 169 -6.57 -11.03 -14.10
CA CYS A 169 -7.66 -10.42 -13.35
C CYS A 169 -8.62 -9.62 -14.26
N GLN A 170 -8.10 -8.89 -15.24
CA GLN A 170 -8.92 -8.17 -16.23
C GLN A 170 -9.73 -9.15 -17.11
N LYS A 171 -9.09 -10.23 -17.58
CA LYS A 171 -9.78 -11.29 -18.35
C LYS A 171 -10.87 -11.97 -17.53
N MET A 172 -10.59 -12.32 -16.28
CA MET A 172 -11.60 -12.91 -15.37
C MET A 172 -12.77 -11.95 -15.14
N ARG A 173 -12.52 -10.64 -14.98
CA ARG A 173 -13.60 -9.63 -14.85
C ARG A 173 -14.42 -9.49 -16.13
N ALA A 174 -13.80 -9.60 -17.30
CA ALA A 174 -14.50 -9.55 -18.58
C ALA A 174 -15.39 -10.80 -18.77
N LEU A 175 -14.83 -11.99 -18.50
CA LEU A 175 -15.56 -13.26 -18.57
C LEU A 175 -16.76 -13.30 -17.61
N LYS A 176 -16.61 -12.78 -16.39
CA LYS A 176 -17.71 -12.73 -15.40
C LYS A 176 -18.94 -11.93 -15.87
N LYS A 177 -18.82 -11.06 -16.87
CA LYS A 177 -19.95 -10.26 -17.38
C LYS A 177 -20.91 -11.05 -18.28
N GLY A 178 -20.48 -12.20 -18.81
CA GLY A 178 -21.30 -13.05 -19.67
C GLY A 178 -21.65 -14.37 -18.98
N PRO A 179 -22.94 -14.72 -18.80
CA PRO A 179 -23.34 -16.00 -18.20
C PRO A 179 -22.86 -17.23 -18.99
N GLU A 180 -22.54 -17.07 -20.26
CA GLU A 180 -21.95 -18.09 -21.14
C GLU A 180 -20.49 -18.46 -20.81
N ASN A 181 -19.81 -17.68 -19.97
CA ASN A 181 -18.38 -17.86 -19.67
C ASN A 181 -18.11 -18.55 -18.32
N ILE A 182 -19.15 -19.06 -17.65
CA ILE A 182 -19.04 -19.71 -16.34
C ILE A 182 -18.12 -20.94 -16.41
N ASP A 183 -18.30 -21.79 -17.42
CA ASP A 183 -17.48 -23.00 -17.60
C ASP A 183 -15.99 -22.67 -17.82
N THR A 184 -15.71 -21.56 -18.52
CA THR A 184 -14.35 -21.08 -18.74
C THR A 184 -13.74 -20.56 -17.43
N MET A 185 -14.54 -19.91 -16.58
CA MET A 185 -14.11 -19.47 -15.26
C MET A 185 -13.76 -20.65 -14.35
N ASP A 186 -14.60 -21.69 -14.34
CA ASP A 186 -14.37 -22.89 -13.54
C ASP A 186 -13.10 -23.64 -13.99
N MET A 187 -12.84 -23.68 -15.30
CA MET A 187 -11.59 -24.21 -15.84
C MET A 187 -10.37 -23.39 -15.37
N ILE A 188 -10.43 -22.05 -15.42
CA ILE A 188 -9.35 -21.17 -14.92
C ILE A 188 -9.11 -21.41 -13.43
N LEU A 189 -10.16 -21.50 -12.62
CA LEU A 189 -10.05 -21.77 -11.19
C LEU A 189 -9.46 -23.16 -10.91
N SER A 190 -9.79 -24.16 -11.72
CA SER A 190 -9.17 -25.49 -11.64
C SER A 190 -7.66 -25.44 -11.89
N LEU A 191 -7.23 -24.74 -12.95
CA LEU A 191 -5.81 -24.58 -13.27
C LEU A 191 -5.04 -23.85 -12.17
N VAL A 192 -5.63 -22.84 -11.54
CA VAL A 192 -5.02 -22.14 -10.40
C VAL A 192 -4.84 -23.07 -9.20
N ARG A 193 -5.81 -23.95 -8.92
CA ARG A 193 -5.69 -24.97 -7.86
C ARG A 193 -4.60 -25.99 -8.18
N GLU A 194 -4.50 -26.42 -9.43
CA GLU A 194 -3.46 -27.35 -9.86
C GLU A 194 -2.06 -26.72 -9.74
N ALA A 195 -1.89 -25.47 -10.19
CA ALA A 195 -0.63 -24.74 -10.05
C ALA A 195 -0.18 -24.58 -8.59
N LYS A 196 -1.11 -24.39 -7.65
CA LYS A 196 -0.82 -24.37 -6.21
C LYS A 196 -0.19 -25.67 -5.72
N ASN A 197 -0.55 -26.81 -6.32
CA ASN A 197 -0.03 -28.13 -5.95
C ASN A 197 1.34 -28.44 -6.59
N VAL A 198 1.74 -27.69 -7.62
CA VAL A 198 3.04 -27.83 -8.32
C VAL A 198 4.13 -26.98 -7.67
N ALA A 199 3.77 -25.93 -6.94
CA ALA A 199 4.73 -25.15 -6.17
C ALA A 199 5.40 -26.08 -5.11
N PRO A 200 6.74 -26.18 -5.07
CA PRO A 200 7.42 -27.09 -4.16
C PRO A 200 7.08 -26.71 -2.72
N GLY A 201 6.29 -27.55 -2.06
CA GLY A 201 6.05 -27.46 -0.63
C GLY A 201 7.38 -27.60 0.13
N ASN A 202 7.58 -26.74 1.14
CA ASN A 202 8.61 -26.87 2.16
C ASN A 202 10.08 -26.88 1.67
N ARG A 203 10.63 -25.69 1.47
CA ARG A 203 11.93 -25.34 2.07
C ARG A 203 11.82 -23.92 2.59
N ASP A 204 11.85 -23.75 3.92
CA ASP A 204 12.09 -22.44 4.51
C ASP A 204 13.36 -21.88 3.86
N PRO A 205 13.31 -20.74 3.15
CA PRO A 205 14.52 -20.14 2.65
C PRO A 205 15.36 -19.78 3.87
N GLN A 206 16.53 -20.41 3.99
CA GLN A 206 17.53 -20.04 4.98
C GLN A 206 18.01 -18.63 4.59
N LEU A 207 17.33 -17.62 5.10
CA LEU A 207 17.62 -16.23 4.80
C LEU A 207 18.97 -15.89 5.44
N ASN A 208 19.96 -15.55 4.63
CA ASN A 208 21.27 -15.09 5.12
C ASN A 208 21.07 -13.89 6.05
N VAL A 209 21.61 -14.00 7.27
CA VAL A 209 21.60 -12.91 8.27
C VAL A 209 22.29 -11.70 7.66
N ARG A 210 21.52 -10.62 7.48
CA ARG A 210 21.87 -9.49 6.62
C ARG A 210 22.86 -8.49 7.24
N ARG A 211 23.28 -8.67 8.49
CA ARG A 211 24.17 -7.74 9.23
C ARG A 211 25.09 -8.48 10.19
N ASP A 212 26.39 -8.29 10.01
CA ASP A 212 27.39 -8.58 11.04
C ASP A 212 27.45 -7.37 11.99
N ALA A 213 27.19 -7.59 13.29
CA ALA A 213 27.05 -6.53 14.29
C ALA A 213 28.40 -5.99 14.80
N GLY A 214 29.52 -6.54 14.31
CA GLY A 214 30.87 -6.23 14.79
C GLY A 214 31.50 -4.94 14.27
N GLU A 215 30.97 -4.32 13.21
CA GLU A 215 31.59 -3.14 12.59
C GLU A 215 30.75 -1.84 12.74
N PRO A 216 31.39 -0.71 13.09
CA PRO A 216 30.71 0.58 13.18
C PRO A 216 30.30 1.13 11.80
N PRO A 217 29.15 1.81 11.68
CA PRO A 217 28.59 2.22 10.40
C PRO A 217 29.43 3.30 9.69
N LYS A 218 29.61 3.13 8.37
CA LYS A 218 30.28 4.13 7.53
C LYS A 218 29.41 5.38 7.35
N SER A 219 30.03 6.55 7.37
CA SER A 219 29.33 7.83 7.17
C SER A 219 28.90 8.03 5.71
N ALA A 220 27.83 8.82 5.48
CA ALA A 220 27.35 9.17 4.15
C ALA A 220 28.44 9.80 3.26
N ARG A 221 29.35 10.58 3.86
CA ARG A 221 30.49 11.20 3.17
C ARG A 221 31.54 10.18 2.71
N GLN A 222 31.77 9.11 3.48
CA GLN A 222 32.66 8.01 3.07
C GLN A 222 32.07 7.21 1.91
N THR A 223 30.73 7.12 1.84
CA THR A 223 30.01 6.35 0.83
C THR A 223 29.99 7.07 -0.53
N MET A 224 29.86 8.40 -0.54
CA MET A 224 29.72 9.18 -1.78
C MET A 224 31.05 9.48 -2.51
N ASN A 225 32.20 9.33 -1.86
CA ASN A 225 33.50 9.67 -2.46
C ASN A 225 34.13 8.55 -3.34
N HIS A 226 33.44 7.43 -3.56
CA HIS A 226 34.02 6.31 -4.33
C HIS A 226 33.95 6.47 -5.86
N ASN A 227 33.18 7.44 -6.39
CA ASN A 227 32.99 7.61 -7.84
C ASN A 227 33.92 8.65 -8.51
N SER A 228 34.77 9.35 -7.76
CA SER A 228 35.63 10.41 -8.33
C SER A 228 36.97 9.91 -8.90
N LYS A 229 37.32 8.63 -8.76
CA LYS A 229 38.62 8.08 -9.21
C LYS A 229 38.61 7.40 -10.59
N LEU A 230 37.51 7.40 -11.34
CA LEU A 230 37.41 6.72 -12.65
C LEU A 230 37.44 7.67 -13.87
N ARG A 231 37.87 8.93 -13.71
CA ARG A 231 38.06 9.86 -14.83
C ARG A 231 39.46 10.49 -14.84
N VAL A 232 40.49 9.69 -15.05
CA VAL A 232 41.76 10.16 -15.67
C VAL A 232 42.32 8.99 -16.48
N PHE A 233 42.89 9.29 -17.65
CA PHE A 233 43.49 8.42 -18.68
C PHE A 233 42.60 8.04 -19.86
N ARG A 234 42.39 9.03 -20.75
CA ARG A 234 42.40 8.84 -22.20
C ARG A 234 43.26 9.94 -22.84
N THR A 235 44.48 9.57 -23.24
CA THR A 235 45.23 10.07 -24.40
C THR A 235 46.09 8.92 -24.85
#